data_AF-A0A154VDD8-F1
#
_entry.id   AF-A0A154VDD8-F1
#
_cell.length_a   1.000
_cell.length_b   1.000
_cell.length_c   1.000
_cell.angle_alpha   90.00
_cell.angle_beta   90.00
_cell.angle_gamma   90.00
#
_symmetry.space_group_name_H-M   'P 1'
#
loop_
_entity.id
_entity.type
_entity.pdbx_description
1 polymer ?
#
loop_
_entity_poly.entity_id
_entity_poly.type
_entity_poly.pdbx_seq_one_letter_code
_entity_poly.pdbx_strand_id
1 'polypeptide(L)'
;MEDAVRKRSVTIAGHRTSFSLEDAFWEELVGIAQRRAMTLAELVVEIDTDREGNLSSALRLFVLRDLQKRLAGGAGEVEPSDPESLSDQN
;
A
#
# COMPACT_ATOMS: atom_id res chain seq x y z
N MET A 1 -3.33 10.83 -19.36
CA MET A 1 -3.53 10.01 -18.15
C MET A 1 -4.99 9.64 -18.16
N GLU A 2 -5.32 8.37 -18.42
CA GLU A 2 -6.68 7.89 -18.30
C GLU A 2 -6.87 7.43 -16.85
N ASP A 3 -7.41 8.29 -15.99
CA ASP A 3 -7.95 7.90 -14.68
C ASP A 3 -9.28 7.15 -14.83
N ALA A 4 -9.35 6.26 -15.81
CA ALA A 4 -10.55 5.54 -16.17
C ALA A 4 -10.78 4.41 -15.17
N VAL A 5 -11.95 4.40 -14.54
CA VAL A 5 -12.41 3.28 -13.73
C VAL A 5 -12.66 2.07 -14.64
N ARG A 6 -11.92 0.97 -14.45
CA ARG A 6 -12.09 -0.28 -15.20
C ARG A 6 -12.61 -1.40 -14.30
N LYS A 7 -13.47 -2.24 -14.87
CA LYS A 7 -13.90 -3.48 -14.20
C LYS A 7 -12.75 -4.48 -14.23
N ARG A 8 -12.42 -5.02 -13.06
CA ARG A 8 -11.42 -6.06 -12.84
C ARG A 8 -12.08 -7.23 -12.13
N SER A 9 -11.50 -8.42 -12.27
CA SER A 9 -11.93 -9.60 -11.53
C SER A 9 -10.75 -10.41 -11.08
N VAL A 10 -10.81 -10.89 -9.84
CA VAL A 10 -9.81 -11.78 -9.24
C VAL A 10 -10.52 -12.98 -8.65
N THR A 11 -9.83 -14.11 -8.59
CA THR A 11 -10.34 -15.29 -7.90
C THR A 11 -9.82 -15.26 -6.47
N ILE A 12 -10.73 -15.19 -5.51
CA ILE A 12 -10.45 -15.22 -4.07
C ILE A 12 -11.20 -16.41 -3.46
N ALA A 13 -10.51 -17.26 -2.69
CA ALA A 13 -11.11 -18.45 -2.06
C ALA A 13 -11.97 -19.34 -3.01
N GLY A 14 -11.59 -19.45 -4.29
CA GLY A 14 -12.34 -20.21 -5.29
C GLY A 14 -13.55 -19.47 -5.90
N HIS A 15 -13.87 -18.28 -5.41
CA HIS A 15 -14.94 -17.43 -5.93
C HIS A 15 -14.37 -16.27 -6.77
N ARG A 16 -14.94 -16.04 -7.96
CA ARG A 16 -14.56 -14.89 -8.78
C ARG A 16 -15.23 -13.63 -8.25
N THR A 17 -14.44 -12.73 -7.70
CA THR A 17 -14.90 -11.43 -7.22
C THR A 17 -14.55 -10.36 -8.23
N SER A 18 -15.55 -9.57 -8.61
CA SER A 18 -15.39 -8.46 -9.56
C SER A 18 -15.58 -7.12 -8.87
N PHE A 19 -14.76 -6.14 -9.24
CA PHE A 19 -14.80 -4.79 -8.71
C PHE A 19 -14.35 -3.78 -9.77
N SER A 20 -14.65 -2.51 -9.55
CA SER A 20 -14.27 -1.43 -10.47
C SER A 20 -13.22 -0.54 -9.81
N LEU A 21 -12.09 -0.33 -10.49
CA LEU A 21 -10.93 0.40 -9.94
C LEU A 21 -10.23 1.19 -11.05
N GLU A 22 -9.70 2.36 -10.71
CA GLU A 22 -8.87 3.17 -11.60
C GLU A 22 -7.53 2.46 -11.86
N ASP A 23 -6.96 2.67 -13.04
CA ASP A 23 -5.70 2.02 -13.45
C ASP A 23 -4.53 2.36 -12.50
N ALA A 24 -4.44 3.62 -12.03
CA ALA A 24 -3.41 4.04 -11.09
C ALA A 24 -3.46 3.26 -9.75
N PHE A 25 -4.66 3.00 -9.21
CA PHE A 25 -4.81 2.19 -8.00
C PHE A 25 -4.47 0.72 -8.26
N TRP A 26 -4.80 0.20 -9.45
CA TRP A 26 -4.44 -1.16 -9.84
C TRP A 26 -2.92 -1.36 -9.89
N GLU A 27 -2.21 -0.46 -10.56
CA GLU A 27 -0.75 -0.49 -10.66
C GLU A 27 -0.09 -0.42 -9.27
N GLU A 28 -0.58 0.44 -8.39
CA GLU A 28 -0.05 0.54 -7.03
C GLU A 28 -0.33 -0.72 -6.21
N LEU A 29 -1.51 -1.35 -6.34
CA LEU A 29 -1.78 -2.64 -5.68
C LEU A 29 -0.83 -3.73 -6.15
N VAL A 30 -0.51 -3.79 -7.45
CA VAL A 30 0.50 -4.71 -7.99
C VAL A 30 1.86 -4.42 -7.37
N GLY A 31 2.25 -3.14 -7.27
CA GLY A 31 3.49 -2.72 -6.62
C GLY A 31 3.55 -3.09 -5.13
N ILE A 32 2.46 -2.92 -4.39
CA ILE A 32 2.37 -3.32 -2.97
C ILE A 32 2.54 -4.84 -2.84
N ALA A 33 1.83 -5.62 -3.66
CA ALA A 33 1.92 -7.07 -3.64
C ALA A 33 3.35 -7.56 -3.89
N GLN A 34 4.04 -6.97 -4.89
CA GLN A 34 5.44 -7.25 -5.18
C GLN A 34 6.36 -6.93 -3.99
N ARG A 35 6.22 -5.73 -3.39
CA ARG A 35 7.03 -5.32 -2.22
C ARG A 35 6.82 -6.23 -1.01
N ARG A 36 5.64 -6.82 -0.85
CA ARG A 36 5.31 -7.77 0.21
C ARG A 36 5.56 -9.24 -0.16
N ALA A 37 6.13 -9.52 -1.33
CA ALA A 37 6.37 -10.87 -1.84
C ALA A 37 5.11 -11.76 -1.85
N MET A 38 3.95 -11.18 -2.19
CA MET A 38 2.66 -11.87 -2.31
C MET A 38 2.05 -11.66 -3.69
N THR A 39 1.12 -12.51 -4.07
CA THR A 39 0.31 -12.31 -5.27
C THR A 39 -0.73 -11.21 -5.05
N LEU A 40 -1.17 -10.57 -6.14
CA LEU A 40 -2.27 -9.60 -6.07
C LEU A 40 -3.55 -10.24 -5.52
N ALA A 41 -3.81 -11.51 -5.81
CA ALA A 41 -4.98 -12.22 -5.30
C ALA A 41 -4.91 -12.37 -3.76
N GLU A 42 -3.75 -12.74 -3.22
CA GLU A 42 -3.54 -12.82 -1.76
C GLU A 42 -3.71 -11.46 -1.08
N LEU A 43 -3.15 -10.40 -1.67
CA LEU A 43 -3.35 -9.04 -1.16
C LEU A 43 -4.83 -8.65 -1.16
N VAL A 44 -5.56 -8.97 -2.23
CA VAL A 44 -6.99 -8.68 -2.30
C VAL A 44 -7.77 -9.52 -1.29
N VAL A 45 -7.39 -10.77 -1.01
CA VAL A 45 -8.00 -11.60 0.06
C VAL A 45 -7.80 -10.98 1.43
N GLU A 46 -6.59 -10.52 1.75
CA GLU A 46 -6.28 -9.81 3.00
C GLU A 46 -7.22 -8.61 3.19
N ILE A 47 -7.34 -7.78 2.15
CA ILE A 47 -8.20 -6.59 2.18
C ILE A 47 -9.69 -6.97 2.20
N ASP A 48 -10.11 -8.01 1.49
CA ASP A 48 -11.50 -8.48 1.42
C ASP A 48 -11.99 -9.04 2.76
N THR A 49 -11.08 -9.64 3.54
CA THR A 49 -11.38 -10.24 4.85
C THR A 49 -11.62 -9.16 5.92
N ASP A 50 -10.82 -8.09 5.91
CA ASP A 50 -10.85 -7.05 6.95
C ASP A 50 -11.67 -5.80 6.58
N ARG A 51 -12.27 -5.78 5.38
CA ARG A 51 -12.98 -4.57 4.92
C ARG A 51 -14.31 -4.35 5.65
N GLU A 52 -14.66 -3.08 5.71
CA GLU A 52 -16.04 -2.62 5.87
C GLU A 52 -16.53 -2.01 4.55
N GLY A 53 -17.76 -2.33 4.13
CA GLY A 53 -18.34 -1.81 2.89
C GLY A 53 -17.85 -2.52 1.62
N ASN A 54 -17.78 -1.79 0.48
CA ASN A 54 -17.51 -2.40 -0.83
C ASN A 54 -16.00 -2.57 -1.10
N LEU A 55 -15.65 -3.58 -1.94
CA LEU A 55 -14.26 -3.89 -2.27
C LEU A 55 -13.52 -2.71 -2.89
N SER A 56 -14.15 -2.03 -3.85
CA SER A 56 -13.53 -0.92 -4.57
C SER A 56 -13.08 0.20 -3.63
N SER A 57 -13.89 0.59 -2.67
CA SER A 57 -13.51 1.60 -1.66
C SER A 57 -12.42 1.08 -0.72
N ALA A 58 -12.52 -0.17 -0.29
CA ALA A 58 -11.53 -0.78 0.60
C ALA A 58 -10.13 -0.80 -0.05
N LEU A 59 -10.04 -1.20 -1.33
CA LEU A 59 -8.81 -1.21 -2.10
C LEU A 59 -8.17 0.18 -2.23
N ARG A 60 -8.97 1.20 -2.58
CA ARG A 60 -8.48 2.59 -2.69
C ARG A 60 -7.94 3.11 -1.37
N LEU A 61 -8.68 2.89 -0.27
CA LEU A 61 -8.27 3.32 1.06
C LEU A 61 -7.02 2.58 1.54
N PHE A 62 -6.88 1.30 1.20
CA PHE A 62 -5.69 0.53 1.51
C PHE A 62 -4.44 1.11 0.82
N VAL A 63 -4.54 1.40 -0.48
CA VAL A 63 -3.45 2.06 -1.24
C VAL A 63 -3.08 3.41 -0.62
N LEU A 64 -4.08 4.24 -0.30
CA LEU A 64 -3.86 5.55 0.33
C LEU A 64 -3.09 5.40 1.65
N ARG A 65 -3.49 4.46 2.51
CA ARG A 65 -2.83 4.20 3.80
C ARG A 65 -1.40 3.69 3.64
N ASP A 66 -1.15 2.82 2.65
CA ASP A 66 0.21 2.33 2.35
C ASP A 66 1.13 3.46 1.87
N LEU A 67 0.64 4.34 0.98
CA LEU A 67 1.37 5.53 0.54
C LEU A 67 1.66 6.48 1.68
N GLN A 68 0.67 6.80 2.52
CA GLN A 68 0.85 7.65 3.70
C GLN A 68 1.90 7.09 4.66
N LYS A 69 1.89 5.76 4.91
CA LYS A 69 2.89 5.11 5.77
C LYS A 69 4.30 5.21 5.18
N ARG A 70 4.47 5.03 3.87
CA ARG A 70 5.78 5.18 3.20
C ARG A 70 6.28 6.62 3.24
N LEU A 71 5.40 7.60 3.03
CA LEU A 71 5.74 9.01 3.13
C LEU A 71 6.10 9.43 4.56
N ALA A 72 5.40 8.90 5.56
CA ALA A 72 5.73 9.11 6.97
C ALA A 72 7.04 8.40 7.37
N GLY A 73 7.28 7.19 6.86
CA GLY A 73 8.52 6.43 7.10
C GLY A 73 9.75 7.05 6.41
N GLY A 74 9.55 7.79 5.31
CA GLY A 74 10.61 8.61 4.69
C GLY A 74 10.88 9.94 5.41
N ALA A 75 10.06 10.31 6.40
CA ALA A 75 10.22 11.53 7.19
C ALA A 75 10.86 11.29 8.57
N GLY A 76 11.37 10.07 8.84
CA GLY A 76 11.75 9.61 10.18
C GLY A 76 13.15 9.03 10.36
N GLU A 77 14.06 9.11 9.37
CA GLU A 77 15.49 8.82 9.56
C GLU A 77 16.32 10.08 9.32
N VAL A 78 16.24 11.02 10.27
CA VAL A 78 17.39 11.85 10.61
C VAL A 78 17.76 11.41 12.02
N GLU A 79 18.65 10.44 12.10
CA GLU A 79 19.30 10.05 13.34
C GLU A 79 19.90 11.30 14.02
N PRO A 80 19.65 11.51 15.31
CA PRO A 80 20.30 12.54 16.10
C PRO A 80 21.78 12.20 16.20
N SER A 81 22.66 13.09 15.73
CA SER A 81 24.07 13.03 16.12
C SER A 81 24.15 13.42 17.60
N ASP A 82 23.98 12.41 18.47
CA ASP A 82 24.11 12.50 19.91
C ASP A 82 25.56 12.84 20.34
N PRO A 83 25.75 13.29 21.60
CA PRO A 83 26.65 14.37 21.97
C PRO A 83 27.98 13.87 22.59
N GLU A 84 28.93 14.80 22.75
CA GLU A 84 30.08 14.73 23.69
C GLU A 84 31.38 14.01 23.24
N SER A 85 32.31 14.80 22.68
CA SER A 85 33.79 14.72 22.80
C SER A 85 34.35 15.77 21.83
N LEU A 86 34.85 16.92 22.24
CA LEU A 86 36.09 17.08 22.99
C LEU A 86 36.03 18.39 23.80
N SER A 87 35.85 18.28 25.11
CA SER A 87 36.66 19.06 26.03
C SER A 87 38.11 18.57 25.89
N ASP A 88 39.06 19.51 26.03
CA ASP A 88 40.52 19.36 25.92
C ASP A 88 41.09 19.43 24.49
N GLN A 89 41.33 20.67 24.04
CA GLN A 89 42.69 21.11 23.68
C GLN A 89 42.79 22.63 23.43
N ASN A 90 43.60 23.27 24.28
CA ASN A 90 44.34 24.53 24.14
C ASN A 90 43.64 25.86 24.51
#